data_AF-A0A060BPQ7-F1
#
_entry.id   AF-A0A060BPQ7-F1
#
_cell.length_a   1.000
_cell.length_b   1.000
_cell.length_c   1.000
_cell.angle_alpha   90.00
_cell.angle_beta   90.00
_cell.angle_gamma   90.00
#
_symmetry.space_group_name_H-M   'P 1'
#
loop_
_entity.id
_entity.type
_entity.pdbx_description
1 polymer ?
#
loop_
_entity_poly.entity_id
_entity_poly.type
_entity_poly.pdbx_seq_one_letter_code
_entity_poly.pdbx_strand_id
1 'polypeptide(L)'
;MSTSGRLALGREWNPEDIDRTRFTVDEWGLREDRFDDRDFGHTEALFTVSNGYIGFRGNYEEGRSNHEQGSYVSGLHETWQIHHAED
;
A
#
# COMPACT_ATOMS: atom_id res chain seq x y z
N MET A 1 12.56 -24.60 -9.71
CA MET A 1 13.83 -23.87 -9.49
C MET A 1 13.50 -22.78 -8.47
N SER A 2 13.75 -23.04 -7.19
CA SER A 2 13.32 -22.15 -6.08
C SER A 2 14.41 -21.13 -5.81
N THR A 3 14.17 -19.89 -6.21
CA THR A 3 15.05 -18.75 -5.91
C THR A 3 14.58 -18.12 -4.61
N SER A 4 14.87 -18.75 -3.46
CA SER A 4 14.59 -18.15 -2.16
C SER A 4 15.66 -17.11 -1.84
N GLY A 5 15.28 -15.83 -1.89
CA GLY A 5 16.08 -14.70 -1.43
C GLY A 5 15.57 -14.24 -0.07
N ARG A 6 16.50 -13.87 0.82
CA ARG A 6 16.19 -13.37 2.16
C ARG A 6 15.69 -11.92 2.09
N LEU A 7 14.49 -11.64 2.59
CA LEU A 7 13.95 -10.28 2.69
C LEU A 7 14.58 -9.54 3.89
N ALA A 8 14.58 -8.20 3.84
CA ALA A 8 14.88 -7.38 5.01
C ALA A 8 13.93 -7.80 6.16
N LEU A 9 14.46 -7.96 7.37
CA LEU A 9 13.83 -8.58 8.57
C LEU A 9 14.03 -10.09 8.75
N GLY A 10 14.83 -10.77 7.91
CA GLY A 10 15.25 -12.15 8.17
C GLY A 10 14.22 -13.23 7.84
N ARG A 11 13.12 -12.86 7.19
CA ARG A 11 12.13 -13.78 6.63
C ARG A 11 12.59 -14.29 5.25
N GLU A 12 12.41 -15.58 4.99
CA GLU A 12 12.60 -16.16 3.65
C GLU A 12 11.39 -15.83 2.77
N TRP A 13 11.62 -15.46 1.51
CA TRP A 13 10.53 -15.27 0.55
C TRP A 13 9.88 -16.61 0.21
N ASN A 14 8.54 -16.67 0.34
CA ASN A 14 7.75 -17.80 -0.11
C ASN A 14 6.95 -17.38 -1.37
N PRO A 15 7.00 -18.14 -2.47
CA PRO A 15 6.14 -17.93 -3.64
C PRO A 15 4.64 -17.80 -3.31
N GLU A 16 4.19 -18.40 -2.20
CA GLU A 16 2.80 -18.34 -1.72
C GLU A 16 2.45 -17.05 -0.99
N ASP A 17 3.40 -16.15 -0.72
CA ASP A 17 3.15 -14.86 -0.06
C ASP A 17 2.26 -13.92 -0.89
N ILE A 18 2.11 -14.18 -2.19
CA ILE A 18 1.23 -13.44 -3.11
C ILE A 18 0.25 -14.43 -3.73
N ASP A 19 -1.05 -14.21 -3.53
CA ASP A 19 -2.10 -14.96 -4.23
C ASP A 19 -2.10 -14.62 -5.72
N ARG A 20 -1.47 -15.49 -6.52
CA ARG A 20 -1.39 -15.35 -7.99
C ARG A 20 -2.71 -15.56 -8.71
N THR A 21 -3.75 -16.04 -8.03
CA THR A 21 -5.10 -16.15 -8.59
C THR A 21 -5.90 -14.84 -8.46
N ARG A 22 -5.46 -13.94 -7.59
CA ARG A 22 -5.99 -12.58 -7.44
C ARG A 22 -5.06 -11.54 -8.08
N PHE A 23 -3.77 -11.65 -7.85
CA PHE A 23 -2.73 -10.80 -8.41
C PHE A 23 -2.05 -11.47 -9.61
N THR A 24 -2.75 -11.48 -10.74
CA THR A 24 -2.27 -12.10 -11.98
C THR A 24 -1.01 -11.41 -12.47
N VAL A 25 -0.07 -12.19 -12.99
CA VAL A 25 1.19 -11.67 -13.56
C VAL A 25 0.89 -10.86 -14.81
N ASP A 26 1.33 -9.61 -14.81
CA ASP A 26 1.38 -8.72 -15.97
C ASP A 26 2.83 -8.21 -16.08
N GLU A 27 3.36 -8.14 -17.31
CA GLU A 27 4.77 -7.80 -17.55
C GLU A 27 5.12 -6.38 -17.07
N TRP A 28 4.15 -5.45 -17.12
CA TRP A 28 4.35 -4.05 -16.77
C TRP A 28 3.30 -3.51 -15.80
N GLY A 29 2.41 -4.37 -15.32
CA GLY A 29 1.33 -4.02 -14.42
C GLY A 29 1.39 -4.77 -13.10
N LEU A 30 0.98 -4.10 -12.02
CA LEU A 30 0.36 -4.78 -10.89
C LEU A 30 -1.13 -4.85 -11.19
N ARG A 31 -1.71 -6.05 -11.22
CA ARG A 31 -3.12 -6.27 -11.57
C ARG A 31 -3.82 -7.04 -10.46
N GLU A 32 -4.99 -6.56 -10.06
CA GLU A 32 -5.91 -7.25 -9.16
C GLU A 32 -7.17 -7.62 -9.94
N ASP A 33 -7.48 -8.91 -10.07
CA ASP A 33 -8.64 -9.38 -10.84
C ASP A 33 -9.91 -9.54 -9.99
N ARG A 34 -9.78 -9.54 -8.66
CA ARG A 34 -10.88 -9.70 -7.72
C ARG A 34 -10.65 -8.84 -6.50
N PHE A 35 -11.69 -8.12 -6.12
CA PHE A 35 -11.76 -7.31 -4.91
C PHE A 35 -11.89 -8.17 -3.65
N ASP A 36 -11.20 -7.78 -2.58
CA ASP A 36 -11.27 -8.37 -1.24
C ASP A 36 -11.15 -7.23 -0.21
N ASP A 37 -12.09 -7.14 0.72
CA ASP A 37 -12.14 -6.05 1.72
C ASP A 37 -11.23 -6.30 2.93
N ARG A 38 -10.73 -7.53 3.08
CA ARG A 38 -9.91 -7.95 4.22
C ARG A 38 -8.52 -7.32 4.25
N ASP A 39 -8.04 -6.79 3.13
CA ASP A 39 -6.69 -6.26 2.99
C ASP A 39 -6.63 -4.85 2.36
N PHE A 40 -7.69 -4.05 2.53
CA PHE A 40 -7.76 -2.68 2.02
C PHE A 40 -6.51 -1.83 2.26
N GLY A 41 -5.97 -1.85 3.48
CA GLY A 41 -4.78 -1.05 3.80
C GLY A 41 -3.55 -1.43 2.99
N HIS A 42 -3.42 -2.72 2.62
CA HIS A 42 -2.33 -3.20 1.78
C HIS A 42 -2.54 -2.82 0.32
N THR A 43 -3.74 -3.03 -0.24
CA THR A 43 -4.02 -2.69 -1.64
C THR A 43 -3.95 -1.19 -1.88
N GLU A 44 -4.45 -0.37 -0.95
CA GLU A 44 -4.29 1.10 -0.99
C GLU A 44 -2.82 1.53 -1.05
N ALA A 45 -1.93 0.83 -0.34
CA ALA A 45 -0.51 1.12 -0.36
C ALA A 45 0.14 0.67 -1.67
N LEU A 46 -0.17 -0.55 -2.13
CA LEU A 46 0.39 -1.13 -3.35
C LEU A 46 0.01 -0.36 -4.61
N PHE A 47 -1.23 0.13 -4.69
CA PHE A 47 -1.75 0.89 -5.83
C PHE A 47 -1.60 2.41 -5.68
N THR A 48 -0.72 2.86 -4.77
CA THR A 48 -0.40 4.29 -4.63
C THR A 48 0.23 4.84 -5.91
N VAL A 49 -0.19 6.04 -6.30
CA VAL A 49 0.38 6.79 -7.44
C VAL A 49 0.98 8.11 -6.96
N SER A 50 2.11 8.50 -7.54
CA SER A 50 2.80 9.74 -7.18
C SER A 50 3.69 10.24 -8.32
N ASN A 51 3.91 11.56 -8.35
CA ASN A 51 4.89 12.21 -9.24
C ASN A 51 6.10 12.78 -8.47
N GLY A 52 6.26 12.41 -7.19
CA GLY A 52 7.30 12.93 -6.30
C GLY A 52 6.95 14.26 -5.62
N TYR A 53 6.01 15.04 -6.16
CA TYR A 53 5.49 16.24 -5.52
C TYR A 53 4.17 15.99 -4.80
N ILE A 54 3.25 15.26 -5.43
CA ILE A 54 1.97 14.86 -4.87
C ILE A 54 1.76 13.36 -5.06
N GLY A 55 1.16 12.72 -4.06
CA GLY A 55 0.81 11.31 -4.09
C GLY A 55 -0.57 11.04 -3.52
N PHE A 56 -1.21 10.02 -4.04
CA PHE A 56 -2.51 9.53 -3.60
C PHE A 56 -2.36 8.04 -3.31
N ARG A 57 -2.85 7.59 -2.16
CA ARG A 57 -3.09 6.16 -1.93
C ARG A 57 -4.05 5.63 -3.00
N GLY A 58 -4.14 4.30 -3.15
CA GLY A 58 -5.12 3.62 -4.00
C GLY A 58 -6.56 3.78 -3.48
N ASN A 59 -6.99 5.03 -3.29
CA ASN A 59 -8.28 5.40 -2.73
C ASN A 59 -9.39 4.99 -3.72
N TYR A 60 -10.43 4.32 -3.22
CA TYR A 60 -11.59 4.00 -4.06
C TYR A 60 -12.52 5.23 -4.18
N GLU A 61 -12.81 5.63 -5.41
CA GLU A 61 -13.63 6.82 -5.72
C GLU A 61 -15.09 6.71 -5.23
N GLU A 62 -15.56 5.48 -4.98
CA GLU A 62 -16.94 5.19 -4.53
C GLU A 62 -17.17 5.54 -3.05
N GLY A 63 -16.12 5.89 -2.30
CA GLY A 63 -16.21 6.29 -0.89
C GLY A 63 -16.67 5.17 0.06
N ARG A 64 -16.67 3.92 -0.42
CA ARG A 64 -16.95 2.74 0.41
C ARG A 64 -15.67 2.29 1.09
N SER A 65 -15.71 2.16 2.43
CA SER A 65 -14.71 1.54 3.31
C SER A 65 -13.25 1.65 2.83
N ASN A 66 -12.62 2.80 3.07
CA ASN A 66 -11.17 2.91 3.00
C ASN A 66 -10.58 2.54 4.37
N HIS A 67 -9.42 1.87 4.38
CA HIS A 67 -8.68 1.67 5.62
C HIS A 67 -8.07 3.00 6.07
N GLU A 68 -7.37 3.68 5.17
CA GLU A 68 -6.90 5.05 5.37
C GLU A 68 -6.93 5.83 4.04
N GLN A 69 -7.81 6.82 3.95
CA GLN A 69 -7.82 7.73 2.81
C GLN A 69 -6.70 8.77 2.95
N GLY A 70 -5.76 8.78 2.01
CA GLY A 70 -4.55 9.59 2.12
C GLY A 70 -4.11 10.23 0.81
N SER A 71 -3.92 11.55 0.87
CA SER A 71 -3.29 12.37 -0.18
C SER A 71 -2.19 13.20 0.47
N TYR A 72 -0.98 13.15 -0.10
CA TYR A 72 0.21 13.75 0.49
C TYR A 72 0.85 14.70 -0.51
N VAL A 73 1.25 15.87 -0.03
CA VAL A 73 1.99 16.87 -0.80
C VAL A 73 3.35 17.08 -0.16
N SER A 74 4.40 16.91 -0.95
CA SER A 74 5.78 17.10 -0.51
C SER A 74 5.98 18.50 0.06
N GLY A 75 6.49 18.58 1.29
CA GLY A 75 6.71 19.83 2.02
C GLY A 75 5.50 20.35 2.79
N LEU A 76 4.29 19.83 2.55
CA LEU A 76 3.10 20.16 3.35
C LEU A 76 3.06 19.27 4.59
N HIS A 77 3.24 19.87 5.76
CA HIS A 77 3.19 19.19 7.05
C HIS A 77 2.68 20.13 8.14
N GLU A 78 2.08 19.54 9.17
CA GLU A 78 1.61 20.26 10.36
C GLU A 78 2.82 20.66 11.24
N THR A 79 2.77 21.86 11.81
CA THR A 79 3.81 22.37 12.73
C THR A 79 3.27 22.71 14.11
N TRP A 80 1.97 22.48 14.33
CA TRP A 80 1.33 22.66 15.62
C TRP A 80 2.10 21.94 16.73
N GLN A 81 2.36 22.65 17.83
CA GLN A 81 3.04 22.09 18.98
C GLN A 81 2.17 20.99 19.61
N ILE A 82 2.71 19.77 19.69
CA ILE A 82 1.98 18.65 20.27
C ILE A 82 1.87 18.92 21.78
N HIS A 83 0.64 19.12 22.25
CA HIS A 83 0.36 19.19 23.68
C HIS A 83 0.22 17.77 24.21
N HIS A 84 1.23 17.35 24.97
CA HIS A 84 1.21 16.06 25.65
C HIS A 84 0.37 16.17 26.92
N ALA A 85 -0.37 15.11 27.25
CA ALA A 85 -1.30 15.11 28.39
C ALA A 85 -0.60 15.09 29.76
N GLU A 86 0.73 14.99 29.77
CA GLU A 86 1.55 14.98 30.98
C GLU A 86 1.94 16.38 31.52
N ASP A 87 1.64 17.47 30.80
CA ASP A 87 1.87 18.87 31.20
C ASP A 87 0.57 19.67 31.39
#